data_AF-A0A933C0A4-F1
#
_entry.id   AF-A0A933C0A4-F1
#
_cell.length_a   1.000
_cell.length_b   1.000
_cell.length_c   1.000
_cell.angle_alpha   90.00
_cell.angle_beta   90.00
_cell.angle_gamma   90.00
#
_symmetry.space_group_name_H-M   'P 1'
#
loop_
_entity.id
_entity.type
_entity.pdbx_description
1 polymer ?
#
loop_
_entity_poly.entity_id
_entity_poly.type
_entity_poly.pdbx_seq_one_letter_code
_entity_poly.pdbx_strand_id
1 'polypeptide(L)'
;MPGRSVAALAVLLACAGAARAYAQEPPAVSRGPEVQAVRFPGAHSLAPAALQSAIATRPGKCKSPLFFLPCLVADWDWAERKAFLDPAELPRDEERLETLYEIWGFPEARVSARALPQRDGDVVV
;
A
#
# COMPACT_ATOMS: atom_id res chain seq x y z
N MET A 1 -67.37 3.98 -11.90
CA MET A 1 -66.29 4.84 -11.38
C MET A 1 -64.98 4.05 -11.30
N PRO A 2 -64.15 3.99 -12.37
CA PRO A 2 -62.82 3.40 -12.32
C PRO A 2 -61.76 4.48 -12.60
N GLY A 3 -60.99 4.89 -11.61
CA GLY A 3 -59.97 5.94 -11.86
C GLY A 3 -58.96 6.18 -10.75
N ARG A 4 -58.95 5.33 -9.71
CA ARG A 4 -58.06 5.54 -8.53
C ARG A 4 -56.83 4.64 -8.55
N SER A 5 -56.77 3.64 -9.43
CA SER A 5 -55.73 2.61 -9.39
C SER A 5 -54.48 2.90 -10.22
N VAL A 6 -54.51 3.90 -11.12
CA VAL A 6 -53.37 4.20 -12.01
C VAL A 6 -52.34 5.12 -11.32
N ALA A 7 -52.78 5.98 -10.40
CA ALA A 7 -51.90 6.96 -9.75
C ALA A 7 -50.90 6.33 -8.77
N ALA A 8 -51.25 5.20 -8.14
CA ALA A 8 -50.38 4.55 -7.14
C ALA A 8 -49.16 3.86 -7.77
N LEU A 9 -49.27 3.39 -9.02
CA LEU A 9 -48.18 2.68 -9.69
C LEU A 9 -47.07 3.62 -10.19
N ALA A 10 -47.42 4.87 -10.51
CA ALA A 10 -46.46 5.84 -11.06
C ALA A 10 -45.50 6.41 -10.01
N VAL A 11 -45.92 6.52 -8.74
CA VAL A 11 -45.08 7.09 -7.67
C VAL A 11 -43.98 6.10 -7.22
N LEU A 12 -44.27 4.79 -7.21
CA LEU A 12 -43.29 3.76 -6.84
C LEU A 12 -42.16 3.61 -7.87
N LEU A 13 -42.43 3.86 -9.16
CA LEU A 13 -41.38 3.85 -10.20
C LEU A 13 -40.47 5.08 -10.16
N ALA A 14 -40.94 6.23 -9.67
CA ALA A 14 -40.14 7.46 -9.60
C ALA A 14 -39.06 7.40 -8.49
N CYS A 15 -39.30 6.70 -7.39
CA CYS A 15 -38.32 6.54 -6.32
C CYS A 15 -37.20 5.54 -6.66
N ALA A 16 -37.44 4.62 -7.60
CA ALA A 16 -36.43 3.65 -8.02
C ALA A 16 -35.34 4.26 -8.94
N GLY A 17 -35.61 5.41 -9.57
CA GLY A 17 -34.66 6.09 -10.45
C GLY A 17 -33.55 6.85 -9.71
N ALA A 18 -33.86 7.41 -8.53
CA ALA A 18 -32.92 8.25 -7.76
C ALA A 18 -31.91 7.45 -6.90
N ALA A 19 -32.18 6.17 -6.63
CA ALA A 19 -31.34 5.34 -5.77
C ALA A 19 -30.06 4.83 -6.47
N ARG A 20 -29.91 5.02 -7.80
CA ARG A 20 -28.75 4.51 -8.55
C ARG A 20 -27.52 5.43 -8.53
N ALA A 21 -27.64 6.66 -8.05
CA ALA A 21 -26.54 7.64 -8.14
C ALA A 21 -25.44 7.46 -7.06
N TYR A 22 -25.69 6.70 -5.99
CA TYR A 22 -24.76 6.61 -4.84
C TYR A 22 -23.92 5.33 -4.79
N ALA A 23 -24.01 4.46 -5.80
CA ALA A 23 -23.24 3.22 -5.88
C ALA A 23 -22.11 3.29 -6.94
N GLN A 24 -21.56 4.48 -7.18
CA GLN A 24 -20.28 4.58 -7.87
C GLN A 24 -19.20 4.23 -6.84
N GLU A 25 -18.81 2.95 -6.82
CA GLU A 25 -17.60 2.50 -6.14
C GLU A 25 -16.47 3.45 -6.60
N PRO A 26 -15.81 4.18 -5.69
CA PRO A 26 -14.74 5.10 -6.08
C PRO A 26 -13.77 4.31 -6.97
N PRO A 27 -13.30 4.89 -8.09
CA PRO A 27 -12.42 4.17 -9.00
C PRO A 27 -11.31 3.57 -8.15
N ALA A 28 -11.14 2.25 -8.23
CA ALA A 28 -10.08 1.56 -7.52
C ALA A 28 -8.78 2.22 -7.96
N VAL A 29 -8.28 3.13 -7.12
CA VAL A 29 -6.95 3.72 -7.31
C VAL A 29 -6.07 2.50 -7.41
N SER A 30 -5.48 2.26 -8.57
CA SER A 30 -4.57 1.16 -8.79
C SER A 30 -3.39 1.42 -7.86
N ARG A 31 -3.49 0.92 -6.63
CA ARG A 31 -2.41 0.98 -5.67
C ARG A 31 -1.27 0.19 -6.31
N GLY A 32 -0.06 0.74 -6.29
CA GLY A 32 1.12 0.06 -6.81
C GLY A 32 1.31 -1.32 -6.17
N PRO A 33 2.30 -2.12 -6.60
CA PRO A 33 2.52 -3.44 -5.99
C PRO A 33 2.76 -3.30 -4.47
N GLU A 34 2.32 -4.29 -3.70
CA GLU A 34 2.54 -4.30 -2.25
C GLU A 34 4.01 -4.56 -1.93
N VAL A 35 4.55 -3.82 -0.97
CA VAL A 35 5.93 -4.01 -0.50
C VAL A 35 5.90 -5.07 0.60
N GLN A 36 6.31 -6.30 0.30
CA GLN A 36 6.40 -7.37 1.29
C GLN A 36 7.58 -7.17 2.25
N ALA A 37 8.71 -6.73 1.72
CA ALA A 37 9.94 -6.58 2.49
C ALA A 37 10.82 -5.47 1.91
N VAL A 38 11.59 -4.83 2.79
CA VAL A 38 12.69 -3.94 2.43
C VAL A 38 13.99 -4.54 2.96
N ARG A 39 15.01 -4.64 2.11
CA ARG A 39 16.30 -5.26 2.42
C ARG A 39 17.44 -4.30 2.10
N PHE A 40 18.52 -4.41 2.86
CA PHE A 40 19.72 -3.57 2.70
C PHE A 40 20.96 -4.44 2.45
N PRO A 41 21.05 -5.15 1.31
CA PRO A 41 22.23 -5.93 0.99
C PRO A 41 23.47 -5.02 0.86
N GLY A 42 24.60 -5.45 1.39
CA GLY A 42 25.85 -4.68 1.39
C GLY A 42 25.96 -3.60 2.48
N ALA A 43 24.90 -3.37 3.27
CA ALA A 43 24.99 -2.50 4.44
C ALA A 43 25.70 -3.21 5.59
N HIS A 44 26.92 -2.76 5.91
CA HIS A 44 27.73 -3.29 7.02
C HIS A 44 28.00 -2.27 8.13
N SER A 45 28.03 -0.99 7.79
CA SER A 45 28.40 0.08 8.72
C SER A 45 27.24 0.61 9.56
N LEU A 46 25.99 0.48 9.06
CA LEU A 46 24.78 0.98 9.71
C LEU A 46 23.80 -0.16 9.95
N ALA A 47 23.12 -0.13 11.11
CA ALA A 47 22.11 -1.11 11.44
C ALA A 47 20.88 -0.98 10.51
N PRO A 48 20.23 -2.09 10.11
CA PRO A 48 19.04 -2.05 9.24
C PRO A 48 17.91 -1.16 9.75
N ALA A 49 17.74 -1.06 11.08
CA ALA A 49 16.73 -0.20 11.68
C ALA A 49 16.98 1.31 11.42
N ALA A 50 18.25 1.73 11.39
CA ALA A 50 18.62 3.11 11.07
C ALA A 50 18.32 3.42 9.60
N LEU A 51 18.72 2.52 8.68
CA LEU A 51 18.44 2.64 7.26
C LEU A 51 16.94 2.67 6.98
N GLN A 52 16.17 1.77 7.60
CA GLN A 52 14.72 1.72 7.48
C GLN A 52 14.03 2.99 7.99
N SER A 53 14.60 3.65 9.00
CA SER A 53 14.06 4.91 9.54
C SER A 53 14.32 6.12 8.65
N ALA A 54 15.32 6.04 7.76
CA ALA A 54 15.71 7.12 6.87
C ALA A 54 14.93 7.14 5.54
N ILE A 55 14.19 6.07 5.23
CA ILE A 55 13.42 5.94 3.99
C ILE A 55 11.91 6.03 4.22
N ALA A 56 11.17 6.42 3.18
CA ALA A 56 9.70 6.43 3.19
C ALA A 56 9.12 5.06 2.85
N THR A 57 9.79 4.29 1.98
CA THR A 57 9.33 2.94 1.61
C THR A 57 9.32 2.02 2.82
N ARG A 58 8.16 1.43 3.10
CA ARG A 58 7.95 0.53 4.24
C ARG A 58 7.30 -0.76 3.79
N PRO A 59 7.65 -1.89 4.42
CA PRO A 59 6.93 -3.12 4.19
C PRO A 59 5.52 -3.08 4.79
N GLY A 60 4.65 -3.94 4.28
CA GLY A 60 3.43 -4.35 4.93
C GLY A 60 3.71 -4.82 6.36
N LYS A 61 2.76 -4.58 7.27
CA LYS A 61 2.90 -4.99 8.67
C LYS A 61 1.62 -5.54 9.23
N CYS A 62 1.73 -6.54 10.10
CA CYS A 62 0.60 -6.99 10.90
C CYS A 62 -0.03 -5.83 11.69
N LYS A 63 -1.36 -5.82 11.78
CA LYS A 63 -2.11 -4.83 12.58
C LYS A 63 -1.76 -4.89 14.06
N SER A 64 -1.43 -6.09 14.57
CA SER A 64 -1.05 -6.34 15.96
C SER A 64 0.09 -7.37 16.04
N PRO A 65 1.06 -7.22 16.96
CA PRO A 65 2.08 -8.25 17.23
C PRO A 65 1.49 -9.60 17.63
N LEU A 66 0.29 -9.61 18.23
CA LEU A 66 -0.43 -10.84 18.59
C LEU A 66 -0.85 -11.66 17.36
N PHE A 67 -0.90 -11.04 16.18
CA PHE A 67 -1.24 -11.70 14.91
C PHE A 67 -0.01 -12.16 14.12
N PHE A 68 1.17 -12.25 14.76
CA PHE A 68 2.39 -12.73 14.11
C PHE A 68 2.23 -14.10 13.43
N LEU A 69 1.71 -15.10 14.14
CA LEU A 69 1.49 -16.44 13.59
C LEU A 69 0.50 -16.44 12.42
N PRO A 70 -0.72 -15.85 12.53
CA PRO A 70 -1.64 -15.81 11.40
C PRO A 70 -1.09 -15.01 10.22
N CYS A 71 -0.45 -13.84 10.40
CA CYS A 71 0.18 -13.12 9.29
C CYS A 71 1.23 -13.96 8.54
N LEU A 72 2.02 -14.77 9.27
CA LEU A 72 3.13 -15.52 8.68
C LEU A 72 2.66 -16.75 7.91
N VAL A 73 1.48 -17.29 8.25
CA VAL A 73 0.95 -18.56 7.72
C VAL A 73 -0.25 -18.34 6.79
N ALA A 74 -0.99 -17.26 7.00
CA ALA A 74 -2.20 -16.95 6.27
C ALA A 74 -2.23 -15.47 5.91
N ASP A 75 -2.15 -15.19 4.62
CA ASP A 75 -2.19 -13.88 3.99
C ASP A 75 -3.63 -13.29 4.08
N TRP A 76 -4.09 -13.12 5.31
CA TRP A 76 -5.43 -12.70 5.65
C TRP A 76 -5.47 -11.18 5.74
N ASP A 77 -6.11 -10.54 4.75
CA ASP A 77 -6.30 -9.08 4.65
C ASP A 77 -6.79 -8.39 5.95
N TRP A 78 -7.51 -9.12 6.81
CA TRP A 78 -8.00 -8.58 8.08
C TRP A 78 -6.89 -8.43 9.14
N ALA A 79 -5.80 -9.19 9.06
CA ALA A 79 -4.70 -9.19 10.02
C ALA A 79 -3.55 -8.24 9.62
N GLU A 80 -3.49 -7.80 8.36
CA GLU A 80 -2.36 -7.05 7.79
C GLU A 80 -2.70 -5.60 7.42
N ARG A 81 -1.72 -4.71 7.56
CA ARG A 81 -1.71 -3.37 6.96
C ARG A 81 -0.77 -3.38 5.77
N LYS A 82 -1.38 -3.38 4.59
CA LYS A 82 -0.70 -3.33 3.30
C LYS A 82 0.00 -1.98 3.11
N ALA A 83 1.22 -2.03 2.61
CA ALA A 83 1.99 -0.85 2.22
C ALA A 83 2.31 -0.99 0.73
N PHE A 84 1.95 0.02 -0.07
CA PHE A 84 2.10 -0.04 -1.51
C PHE A 84 3.32 0.74 -1.96
N LEU A 85 4.02 0.22 -2.97
CA LEU A 85 5.17 0.89 -3.55
C LEU A 85 4.73 2.15 -4.30
N ASP A 86 5.37 3.27 -3.96
CA ASP A 86 5.39 4.46 -4.80
C ASP A 86 6.72 4.49 -5.56
N PRO A 87 6.73 4.25 -6.88
CA PRO A 87 7.95 4.30 -7.69
C PRO A 87 8.70 5.64 -7.59
N ALA A 88 7.99 6.73 -7.29
CA ALA A 88 8.59 8.06 -7.14
C ALA A 88 9.38 8.22 -5.83
N GLU A 89 9.14 7.36 -4.83
CA GLU A 89 9.90 7.39 -3.58
C GLU A 89 11.23 6.64 -3.67
N LEU A 90 11.42 5.71 -4.60
CA LEU A 90 12.69 4.95 -4.70
C LEU A 90 13.92 5.84 -4.92
N PRO A 91 13.95 6.79 -5.87
CA PRO A 91 15.11 7.68 -6.03
C PRO A 91 15.29 8.61 -4.83
N ARG A 92 14.20 9.02 -4.18
CA ARG A 92 14.28 9.86 -2.96
C ARG A 92 14.85 9.07 -1.78
N ASP A 93 14.51 7.79 -1.68
CA ASP A 93 15.05 6.89 -0.67
C ASP A 93 16.54 6.62 -0.88
N GLU A 94 17.00 6.50 -2.13
CA GLU A 94 18.43 6.48 -2.46
C GLU A 94 19.14 7.74 -1.95
N GLU A 95 18.65 8.92 -2.32
CA GLU A 95 19.23 10.21 -1.87
C GLU A 95 19.26 10.35 -0.34
N ARG A 96 18.17 9.95 0.36
CA ARG A 96 18.11 9.97 1.83
C ARG A 96 19.15 9.04 2.45
N LEU A 97 19.34 7.86 1.88
CA LEU A 97 20.34 6.90 2.38
C LEU A 97 21.76 7.36 2.07
N GLU A 98 22.04 7.92 0.89
CA GLU A 98 23.35 8.50 0.58
C GLU A 98 23.69 9.65 1.51
N THR A 99 22.74 10.56 1.75
CA THR A 99 22.88 11.65 2.73
C THR A 99 23.15 11.12 4.14
N LEU A 100 22.45 10.05 4.55
CA LEU A 100 22.69 9.41 5.85
C LEU A 100 24.12 8.87 5.95
N TYR A 101 24.61 8.19 4.91
CA TYR A 101 25.98 7.66 4.88
C TYR A 101 27.03 8.78 4.88
N GLU A 102 26.79 9.88 4.15
CA GLU A 102 27.67 11.05 4.15
C GLU A 102 27.80 11.64 5.54
N ILE A 103 26.68 11.90 6.24
CA ILE A 103 26.66 12.41 7.62
C ILE A 103 27.40 11.46 8.58
N TRP A 104 27.36 10.15 8.30
CA TRP A 104 28.05 9.13 9.09
C TRP A 104 29.53 8.95 8.75
N GLY A 105 30.07 9.75 7.82
CA GLY A 105 31.49 9.75 7.46
C GLY A 105 31.84 8.88 6.25
N PHE A 106 30.86 8.47 5.44
CA PHE A 106 31.05 7.68 4.22
C PHE A 106 30.57 8.44 2.96
N PRO A 107 31.22 9.55 2.56
CA PRO A 107 30.77 10.39 1.44
C PRO A 107 30.83 9.69 0.07
N GLU A 108 31.64 8.64 -0.06
CA GLU A 108 31.75 7.84 -1.28
C GLU A 108 30.80 6.65 -1.32
N ALA A 109 29.95 6.48 -0.29
CA ALA A 109 28.89 5.48 -0.35
C ALA A 109 27.94 5.80 -1.50
N ARG A 110 27.54 4.77 -2.23
CA ARG A 110 26.54 4.85 -3.30
C ARG A 110 25.43 3.86 -2.99
N VAL A 111 24.20 4.30 -3.16
CA VAL A 111 23.02 3.48 -2.88
C VAL A 111 22.24 3.31 -4.17
N SER A 112 21.71 2.10 -4.39
CA SER A 112 20.79 1.84 -5.48
C SER A 112 19.64 0.99 -4.97
N ALA A 113 18.42 1.43 -5.20
CA ALA A 113 17.18 0.77 -4.84
C ALA A 113 16.56 0.12 -6.08
N ARG A 114 16.00 -1.08 -5.93
CA ARG A 114 15.34 -1.79 -7.02
C ARG A 114 14.15 -2.55 -6.46
N ALA A 115 12.97 -2.35 -7.04
CA ALA A 115 11.83 -3.20 -6.76
C ALA A 115 11.94 -4.51 -7.56
N LEU A 116 12.06 -5.63 -6.85
CA LEU A 116 12.09 -6.97 -7.42
C LEU A 116 10.69 -7.59 -7.33
N PRO A 117 10.04 -7.93 -8.47
CA PRO A 117 8.72 -8.53 -8.45
C PRO A 117 8.77 -9.97 -7.92
N GLN A 118 7.77 -10.32 -7.12
CA GLN A 118 7.50 -11.66 -6.62
C GLN A 118 6.44 -12.37 -7.49
N ARG A 119 6.26 -13.68 -7.27
CA ARG A 119 5.35 -14.53 -8.06
C ARG A 119 3.87 -14.16 -7.91
N ASP A 120 3.53 -13.49 -6.82
CA ASP A 120 2.19 -13.04 -6.42
C ASP A 120 1.83 -11.62 -6.95
N GLY A 121 2.79 -10.91 -7.54
CA GLY A 121 2.61 -9.54 -8.03
C GLY A 121 3.08 -8.46 -7.06
N ASP A 122 3.60 -8.86 -5.89
CA ASP A 122 4.17 -7.96 -4.91
C ASP A 122 5.66 -7.66 -5.20
N VAL A 123 6.26 -6.80 -4.40
CA VAL A 123 7.66 -6.40 -4.54
C VAL A 123 8.45 -6.54 -3.25
N VAL A 124 9.70 -6.94 -3.42
CA VAL A 124 10.76 -6.75 -2.41
C VAL A 124 11.65 -5.62 -2.88
N VAL A 125 11.92 -4.67 -2.00
CA VAL A 125 12.78 -3.52 -2.26
C VAL A 125 14.14 -3.72 -1.62
#